data_AF-A0A6C0LAS4-F1
#
_entry.id   AF-A0A6C0LAS4-F1
#
_cell.length_a   1.000
_cell.length_b   1.000
_cell.length_c   1.000
_cell.angle_alpha   90.00
_cell.angle_beta   90.00
_cell.angle_gamma   90.00
#
_symmetry.space_group_name_H-M   'P 1'
#
loop_
_entity.id
_entity.type
_entity.pdbx_description
1 polymer ?
#
loop_
_entity_poly.entity_id
_entity_poly.type
_entity_poly.pdbx_seq_one_letter_code
_entity_poly.pdbx_strand_id
1 'polypeptide(L)'
;MEEQREEIIKENNTAQDKLISILESMTKSSKELQIDEALFGDMDFSVLKELGYGNIKTIILKDGQITNIDNLPEGLSHFECTGNLLITLDELPSSLRHLKVSDNHLTKLDISNLAELQTLIISHNKIKALEKIPVTVRELVCDNNKLERLDLEGLTELKSLNISNNQITLIENLPTGVVDFKMENTPSIEFRNSILPELRAENKDGEEQMKNHKNYLESLHEFFKIKREYEVKLSKMMKDAFKKEPSRKLGKLAALSVKPPCINCKRPIGTVFSNRIDNKYTAICGDKGNPCNLNIKIFNGKTVNLPYILKIYQEEITDVKDTIIRQKLDTLFSYTTEEKSVELFKKELETYNANSKIYIDLLNKYNELYDNKHTKEMVQKKSDEIFTIVEKIRDLLKEYETTENPSILKTAMDMQIKDLYPEIRNLKLLKNEVVELNESDNGIFSVFNYPVALNKIDHVFGEKATVIKYNKD
;
A
#
# COMPACT_ATOMS: atom_id res chain seq x y z
N MET A 1 -5.74 32.15 -2.36
CA MET A 1 -4.61 31.70 -1.52
C MET A 1 -3.35 32.50 -1.84
N GLU A 2 -2.76 32.38 -3.03
CA GLU A 2 -1.59 33.21 -3.41
C GLU A 2 -1.93 34.71 -3.37
N GLU A 3 -3.05 35.12 -3.96
CA GLU A 3 -3.56 36.50 -3.88
C GLU A 3 -3.76 36.98 -2.43
N GLN A 4 -4.32 36.13 -1.57
CA GLN A 4 -4.54 36.42 -0.15
C GLN A 4 -3.20 36.60 0.59
N ARG A 5 -2.20 35.74 0.33
CA ARG A 5 -0.86 35.88 0.92
C ARG A 5 -0.20 37.18 0.46
N GLU A 6 -0.27 37.50 -0.83
CA GLU A 6 0.28 38.76 -1.35
C GLU A 6 -0.38 40.00 -0.74
N GLU A 7 -1.70 39.97 -0.54
CA GLU A 7 -2.44 41.04 0.12
C GLU A 7 -1.98 41.22 1.57
N ILE A 8 -1.86 40.13 2.33
CA ILE A 8 -1.38 40.19 3.72
C ILE A 8 0.04 40.74 3.78
N ILE A 9 0.94 40.26 2.94
CA ILE A 9 2.35 40.69 2.93
C ILE A 9 2.48 42.18 2.58
N LYS A 10 1.62 42.70 1.69
CA LYS A 10 1.66 44.12 1.26
C LYS A 10 0.94 45.05 2.24
N GLU A 11 -0.22 44.65 2.75
CA GLU A 11 -1.16 45.56 3.42
C GLU A 11 -1.31 45.30 4.92
N ASN A 12 -0.93 44.12 5.43
CA ASN A 12 -1.20 43.71 6.81
C ASN A 12 -0.09 42.83 7.44
N ASN A 13 1.17 43.04 7.05
CA ASN A 13 2.32 42.29 7.55
C ASN A 13 2.75 42.81 8.94
N THR A 14 2.02 42.41 9.98
CA THR A 14 2.16 42.93 11.35
C THR A 14 2.60 41.88 12.36
N ALA A 15 2.75 40.62 11.95
CA ALA A 15 3.08 39.51 12.83
C ALA A 15 4.41 39.73 13.58
N GLN A 16 5.45 40.24 12.89
CA GLN A 16 6.75 40.49 13.50
C GLN A 16 6.70 41.57 14.59
N ASP A 17 6.04 42.70 14.33
CA ASP A 17 5.93 43.80 15.30
C ASP A 17 5.15 43.36 16.54
N LYS A 18 4.09 42.56 16.35
CA LYS A 18 3.31 41.98 17.45
C LYS A 18 4.14 40.99 18.26
N LEU A 19 4.92 40.13 17.60
CA LEU A 19 5.85 39.23 18.29
C LEU A 19 6.79 40.03 19.20
N ILE A 20 7.40 41.10 18.69
CA ILE A 20 8.30 41.96 19.48
C ILE A 20 7.57 42.58 20.69
N SER A 21 6.36 43.13 20.48
CA SER A 21 5.57 43.72 21.57
C SER A 21 5.19 42.70 22.65
N ILE A 22 4.87 41.46 22.26
CA ILE A 22 4.59 40.37 23.20
C ILE A 22 5.86 40.05 24.00
N LEU A 23 7.01 39.95 23.33
CA LEU A 23 8.28 39.67 23.99
C LEU A 23 8.64 40.74 25.02
N GLU A 24 8.42 42.02 24.74
CA GLU A 24 8.68 43.13 25.70
C GLU A 24 7.91 42.96 27.02
N SER A 25 6.71 42.38 26.97
CA SER A 25 5.90 42.09 28.15
C SER A 25 6.21 40.76 28.83
N MET A 26 7.01 39.89 28.20
CA MET A 26 7.29 38.53 28.63
C MET A 26 8.58 38.42 29.47
N THR A 27 8.56 37.53 30.47
CA THR A 27 9.76 37.27 31.28
C THR A 27 10.83 36.46 30.53
N LYS A 28 12.11 36.84 30.67
CA LYS A 28 13.24 36.17 29.98
C LYS A 28 13.50 34.72 30.42
N SER A 29 12.94 34.31 31.56
CA SER A 29 13.00 32.94 32.06
C SER A 29 11.92 32.02 31.48
N SER A 30 10.98 32.56 30.70
CA SER A 30 9.91 31.79 30.06
C SER A 30 10.49 30.68 29.19
N LYS A 31 9.90 29.49 29.32
CA LYS A 31 10.21 28.32 28.48
C LYS A 31 9.20 28.12 27.36
N GLU A 32 8.12 28.87 27.39
CA GLU A 32 6.98 28.74 26.51
C GLU A 32 6.58 30.11 26.00
N LEU A 33 6.35 30.20 24.70
CA LEU A 33 5.80 31.34 24.00
C LEU A 33 4.50 30.88 23.34
N GLN A 34 3.37 31.21 23.97
CA GLN A 34 2.04 30.96 23.45
C GLN A 34 1.42 32.28 23.02
N ILE A 35 0.98 32.37 21.78
CA ILE A 35 0.33 33.56 21.21
C ILE A 35 -1.10 33.19 20.85
N ASP A 36 -2.05 33.64 21.68
CA ASP A 36 -3.49 33.34 21.56
C ASP A 36 -4.27 34.32 20.66
N GLU A 37 -3.55 35.25 20.04
CA GLU A 37 -4.09 36.20 19.07
C GLU A 37 -3.69 35.84 17.63
N ALA A 38 -4.55 36.19 16.67
CA ALA A 38 -4.27 35.97 15.26
C ALA A 38 -3.15 36.91 14.79
N LEU A 39 -2.11 36.32 14.20
CA LEU A 39 -0.99 37.01 13.58
C LEU A 39 -1.14 37.03 12.05
N PHE A 40 -0.59 38.06 11.41
CA PHE A 40 -0.77 38.35 9.99
C PHE A 40 0.59 38.66 9.35
N GLY A 41 1.02 37.84 8.39
CA GLY A 41 2.27 38.07 7.66
C GLY A 41 3.44 37.20 8.12
N ASP A 42 4.66 37.68 7.90
CA ASP A 42 5.89 36.90 8.07
C ASP A 42 6.43 37.01 9.50
N MET A 43 7.08 35.94 9.96
CA MET A 43 7.68 35.85 11.28
C MET A 43 9.12 35.37 11.23
N ASP A 44 10.00 36.09 11.91
CA ASP A 44 11.41 35.75 12.10
C ASP A 44 11.70 35.63 13.61
N PHE A 45 12.02 34.41 14.04
CA PHE A 45 12.30 34.09 15.44
C PHE A 45 13.76 34.33 15.86
N SER A 46 14.62 34.86 14.97
CA SER A 46 15.98 35.29 15.34
C SER A 46 15.98 36.32 16.48
N VAL A 47 14.93 37.13 16.56
CA VAL A 47 14.67 38.11 17.62
C VAL A 47 14.64 37.49 19.03
N LEU A 48 14.27 36.22 19.17
CA LEU A 48 14.30 35.52 20.46
C LEU A 48 15.73 35.45 21.00
N LYS A 49 16.71 35.18 20.13
CA LYS A 49 18.12 35.12 20.52
C LYS A 49 18.65 36.51 20.85
N GLU A 50 18.30 37.51 20.04
CA GLU A 50 18.75 38.89 20.20
C GLU A 50 18.26 39.53 21.51
N LEU A 51 17.00 39.29 21.87
CA LEU A 51 16.40 39.85 23.09
C LEU A 51 16.67 39.03 24.36
N GLY A 52 17.30 37.86 24.22
CA GLY A 52 17.75 37.00 25.32
C GLY A 52 16.73 35.97 25.80
N TYR A 53 15.83 35.51 24.93
CA TYR A 53 14.83 34.46 25.17
C TYR A 53 15.29 33.05 24.74
N GLY A 54 16.60 32.76 24.84
CA GLY A 54 17.17 31.46 24.43
C GLY A 54 16.71 30.24 25.24
N ASN A 55 15.88 30.43 26.27
CA ASN A 55 15.31 29.34 27.08
C ASN A 55 13.97 28.82 26.56
N ILE A 56 13.40 29.43 25.52
CA ILE A 56 12.13 28.99 24.94
C ILE A 56 12.31 27.61 24.31
N LYS A 57 11.47 26.67 24.72
CA LYS A 57 11.42 25.28 24.26
C LYS A 57 10.09 24.91 23.62
N THR A 58 9.07 25.74 23.81
CA THR A 58 7.71 25.54 23.30
C THR A 58 7.25 26.83 22.65
N ILE A 59 6.82 26.74 21.39
CA ILE A 59 6.18 27.84 20.67
C ILE A 59 4.83 27.32 20.17
N ILE A 60 3.76 28.02 20.54
CA ILE A 60 2.38 27.71 20.13
C ILE A 60 1.78 28.97 19.52
N LEU A 61 1.45 28.89 18.24
CA LEU A 61 0.83 29.95 17.46
C LEU A 61 -0.59 29.52 17.10
N LYS A 62 -1.56 30.36 17.43
CA LYS A 62 -2.95 30.12 17.08
C LYS A 62 -3.21 30.32 15.58
N ASP A 63 -4.34 29.80 15.13
CA ASP A 63 -4.95 30.06 13.83
C ASP A 63 -4.94 31.55 13.48
N GLY A 64 -4.49 31.84 12.26
CA GLY A 64 -4.23 33.19 11.80
C GLY A 64 -3.94 33.23 10.31
N GLN A 65 -3.11 34.18 9.91
CA GLN A 65 -2.72 34.41 8.53
C GLN A 65 -1.20 34.58 8.41
N ILE A 66 -0.46 33.75 9.14
CA ILE A 66 1.01 33.72 9.06
C ILE A 66 1.40 33.14 7.71
N THR A 67 2.25 33.87 6.99
CA THR A 67 2.66 33.55 5.61
C THR A 67 4.02 32.87 5.55
N ASN A 68 4.94 33.21 6.44
CA ASN A 68 6.27 32.59 6.52
C ASN A 68 6.78 32.52 7.97
N ILE A 69 7.65 31.54 8.24
CA ILE A 69 8.32 31.34 9.54
C ILE A 69 9.79 31.02 9.31
N ASP A 70 10.66 31.87 9.83
CA ASP A 70 12.12 31.75 9.71
C ASP A 70 12.81 31.70 11.08
N ASN A 71 14.02 31.11 11.12
CA ASN A 71 14.95 31.12 12.26
C ASN A 71 14.38 30.61 13.59
N LEU A 72 13.69 29.45 13.57
CA LEU A 72 13.25 28.78 14.80
C LEU A 72 14.45 28.48 15.72
N PRO A 73 14.30 28.63 17.05
CA PRO A 73 15.43 28.47 17.97
C PRO A 73 15.95 27.02 18.03
N GLU A 74 17.28 26.84 18.01
CA GLU A 74 17.95 25.52 17.97
C GLU A 74 17.58 24.59 19.14
N GLY A 75 17.11 25.12 20.27
CA GLY A 75 16.72 24.36 21.45
C GLY A 75 15.22 24.04 21.56
N LEU A 76 14.44 24.33 20.50
CA LEU A 76 13.00 24.14 20.49
C LEU A 76 12.62 22.66 20.52
N SER A 77 11.71 22.30 21.41
CA SER A 77 11.22 20.92 21.58
C SER A 77 9.78 20.72 21.10
N HIS A 78 8.97 21.78 21.10
CA HIS A 78 7.57 21.74 20.70
C HIS A 78 7.25 22.96 19.83
N PHE A 79 6.70 22.71 18.65
CA PHE A 79 6.27 23.75 17.73
C PHE A 79 4.86 23.44 17.22
N GLU A 80 3.94 24.37 17.44
CA GLU A 80 2.56 24.31 16.98
C GLU A 80 2.19 25.58 16.21
N CYS A 81 1.75 25.42 14.97
CA CYS A 81 1.28 26.51 14.10
C CYS A 81 0.16 25.98 13.20
N THR A 82 -0.99 25.71 13.80
CA THR A 82 -2.18 25.18 13.13
C THR A 82 -2.97 26.32 12.48
N GLY A 83 -3.67 26.08 11.36
CA GLY A 83 -4.65 27.03 10.81
C GLY A 83 -4.04 28.32 10.26
N ASN A 84 -2.98 28.23 9.46
CA ASN A 84 -2.24 29.38 8.90
C ASN A 84 -2.02 29.23 7.38
N LEU A 85 -1.24 30.12 6.76
CA LEU A 85 -1.04 30.20 5.31
C LEU A 85 0.38 29.79 4.87
N LEU A 86 1.02 28.88 5.60
CA LEU A 86 2.38 28.41 5.30
C LEU A 86 2.38 27.55 4.03
N ILE A 87 3.32 27.81 3.12
CA ILE A 87 3.53 26.99 1.89
C ILE A 87 4.80 26.12 2.00
N THR A 88 5.77 26.61 2.77
CA THR A 88 7.04 25.96 3.08
C THR A 88 7.30 26.12 4.58
N LEU A 89 8.08 25.20 5.14
CA LEU A 89 8.59 25.28 6.50
C LEU A 89 9.92 24.53 6.51
N ASP A 90 11.00 25.30 6.47
CA ASP A 90 12.37 24.81 6.35
C ASP A 90 13.15 25.10 7.64
N GLU A 91 14.39 24.62 7.71
CA GLU A 91 15.31 24.90 8.84
C GLU A 91 14.77 24.52 10.24
N LEU A 92 14.01 23.41 10.31
CA LEU A 92 13.49 22.90 11.57
C LEU A 92 14.63 22.45 12.51
N PRO A 93 14.59 22.82 13.81
CA PRO A 93 15.66 22.50 14.76
C PRO A 93 15.69 21.00 15.10
N SER A 94 16.87 20.40 15.15
CA SER A 94 17.04 18.95 15.39
C SER A 94 16.57 18.46 16.77
N SER A 95 16.39 19.38 17.73
CA SER A 95 15.88 19.08 19.08
C SER A 95 14.35 18.89 19.14
N LEU A 96 13.65 19.08 18.02
CA LEU A 96 12.19 19.07 18.00
C LEU A 96 11.64 17.67 18.28
N ARG A 97 10.71 17.58 19.23
CA ARG A 97 10.03 16.35 19.66
C ARG A 97 8.57 16.31 19.23
N HIS A 98 7.94 17.47 19.11
CA HIS A 98 6.54 17.60 18.70
C HIS A 98 6.43 18.69 17.64
N LEU A 99 5.92 18.31 16.47
CA LEU A 99 5.65 19.22 15.36
C LEU A 99 4.18 19.11 14.97
N LYS A 100 3.44 20.21 15.10
CA LYS A 100 2.05 20.31 14.68
C LYS A 100 1.85 21.52 13.76
N VAL A 101 1.58 21.26 12.49
CA VAL A 101 1.40 22.30 11.46
C VAL A 101 0.21 21.98 10.56
N SER A 102 -0.87 21.52 11.19
CA SER A 102 -2.12 21.18 10.50
C SER A 102 -2.78 22.40 9.88
N ASP A 103 -3.66 22.19 8.90
CA ASP A 103 -4.49 23.24 8.30
C ASP A 103 -3.66 24.40 7.71
N ASN A 104 -2.66 24.02 6.91
CA ASN A 104 -1.79 24.93 6.19
C ASN A 104 -1.80 24.58 4.68
N HIS A 105 -0.84 25.12 3.92
CA HIS A 105 -0.71 24.87 2.49
C HIS A 105 0.64 24.26 2.12
N LEU A 106 1.28 23.57 3.06
CA LEU A 106 2.59 22.97 2.88
C LEU A 106 2.58 21.99 1.70
N THR A 107 3.52 22.17 0.77
CA THR A 107 3.68 21.27 -0.38
C THR A 107 4.80 20.25 -0.19
N LYS A 108 5.73 20.57 0.70
CA LYS A 108 6.89 19.75 1.10
C LYS A 108 7.20 20.04 2.57
N LEU A 109 7.83 19.06 3.22
CA LEU A 109 8.34 19.20 4.59
C LEU A 109 9.56 18.27 4.72
N ASP A 110 10.72 18.82 5.05
CA ASP A 110 11.92 18.01 5.33
C ASP A 110 12.03 17.77 6.84
N ILE A 111 11.90 16.50 7.23
CA ILE A 111 12.01 16.04 8.63
C ILE A 111 13.23 15.16 8.87
N SER A 112 14.13 15.06 7.89
CA SER A 112 15.24 14.10 7.91
C SER A 112 16.26 14.33 9.02
N ASN A 113 16.37 15.57 9.51
CA ASN A 113 17.29 15.96 10.58
C ASN A 113 16.67 15.93 11.99
N LEU A 114 15.39 15.55 12.12
CA LEU A 114 14.65 15.60 13.39
C LEU A 114 14.79 14.29 14.18
N ALA A 115 16.02 13.97 14.59
CA ALA A 115 16.37 12.68 15.20
C ALA A 115 15.65 12.39 16.54
N GLU A 116 15.07 13.40 17.21
CA GLU A 116 14.32 13.25 18.45
C GLU A 116 12.79 13.33 18.28
N LEU A 117 12.27 13.42 17.05
CA LEU A 117 10.85 13.65 16.79
C LEU A 117 9.99 12.47 17.28
N GLN A 118 8.97 12.76 18.08
CA GLN A 118 8.04 11.78 18.66
C GLN A 118 6.63 11.92 18.10
N THR A 119 6.17 13.14 17.88
CA THR A 119 4.82 13.45 17.37
C THR A 119 4.93 14.31 16.12
N LEU A 120 4.33 13.85 15.03
CA LEU A 120 4.23 14.60 13.78
C LEU A 120 2.76 14.68 13.34
N ILE A 121 2.20 15.88 13.36
CA ILE A 121 0.83 16.16 12.94
C ILE A 121 0.86 17.23 11.83
N ILE A 122 0.53 16.80 10.62
CA ILE A 122 0.64 17.60 9.38
C ILE A 122 -0.67 17.55 8.57
N SER A 123 -1.80 17.31 9.25
CA SER A 123 -3.11 17.13 8.63
C SER A 123 -3.52 18.33 7.78
N HIS A 124 -4.38 18.12 6.78
CA HIS A 124 -4.95 19.20 5.96
C HIS A 124 -3.90 20.09 5.29
N ASN A 125 -2.93 19.46 4.62
CA ASN A 125 -1.90 20.13 3.82
C ASN A 125 -1.91 19.64 2.36
N LYS A 126 -0.90 20.00 1.56
CA LYS A 126 -0.78 19.61 0.15
C LYS A 126 0.49 18.80 -0.12
N ILE A 127 1.00 18.10 0.90
CA ILE A 127 2.26 17.35 0.84
C ILE A 127 2.08 16.14 -0.06
N LYS A 128 3.00 15.95 -1.02
CA LYS A 128 2.96 14.84 -1.99
C LYS A 128 3.84 13.65 -1.62
N ALA A 129 4.91 13.90 -0.88
CA ALA A 129 5.85 12.88 -0.45
C ALA A 129 6.36 13.23 0.94
N LEU A 130 6.48 12.21 1.79
CA LEU A 130 7.09 12.28 3.10
C LEU A 130 8.14 11.17 3.15
N GLU A 131 9.42 11.56 3.18
CA GLU A 131 10.55 10.63 3.12
C GLU A 131 11.38 10.76 4.41
N LYS A 132 12.12 9.69 4.74
CA LYS A 132 13.07 9.66 5.88
C LYS A 132 12.43 10.06 7.22
N ILE A 133 11.29 9.46 7.54
CA ILE A 133 10.61 9.69 8.81
C ILE A 133 11.52 9.21 9.95
N PRO A 134 11.77 10.02 10.99
CA PRO A 134 12.62 9.60 12.11
C PRO A 134 12.08 8.36 12.83
N VAL A 135 12.96 7.40 13.15
CA VAL A 135 12.61 6.14 13.81
C VAL A 135 12.03 6.31 15.22
N THR A 136 12.18 7.49 15.81
CA THR A 136 11.67 7.86 17.14
C THR A 136 10.18 8.24 17.14
N VAL A 137 9.56 8.39 15.97
CA VAL A 137 8.16 8.82 15.85
C VAL A 137 7.22 7.76 16.41
N ARG A 138 6.33 8.20 17.31
CA ARG A 138 5.31 7.40 18.00
C ARG A 138 3.90 7.65 17.48
N GLU A 139 3.67 8.86 16.99
CA GLU A 139 2.39 9.33 16.47
C GLU A 139 2.62 10.07 15.17
N LEU A 140 2.04 9.54 14.09
CA LEU A 140 2.09 10.12 12.75
C LEU A 140 0.67 10.37 12.25
N VAL A 141 0.28 11.63 12.17
CA VAL A 141 -1.03 12.05 11.67
C VAL A 141 -0.80 12.92 10.44
N CYS A 142 -1.12 12.38 9.27
CA CYS A 142 -0.89 13.00 7.98
C CYS A 142 -2.11 12.93 7.07
N ASP A 143 -3.31 12.89 7.65
CA ASP A 143 -4.55 12.84 6.91
C ASP A 143 -4.80 14.11 6.08
N ASN A 144 -5.66 14.01 5.07
CA ASN A 144 -6.02 15.13 4.18
C ASN A 144 -4.79 15.78 3.52
N ASN A 145 -3.92 14.94 2.95
CA ASN A 145 -2.76 15.35 2.16
C ASN A 145 -2.82 14.74 0.75
N LYS A 146 -1.73 14.85 -0.02
CA LYS A 146 -1.62 14.29 -1.37
C LYS A 146 -0.54 13.21 -1.45
N LEU A 147 -0.27 12.52 -0.34
CA LEU A 147 0.76 11.48 -0.28
C LEU A 147 0.39 10.35 -1.24
N GLU A 148 1.35 9.87 -2.03
CA GLU A 148 1.15 8.76 -2.98
C GLU A 148 1.72 7.43 -2.48
N ARG A 149 2.72 7.50 -1.59
CA ARG A 149 3.44 6.36 -1.00
C ARG A 149 3.91 6.70 0.40
N LEU A 150 4.12 5.68 1.22
CA LEU A 150 4.67 5.83 2.57
C LEU A 150 5.61 4.66 2.88
N ASP A 151 6.83 4.96 3.30
CA ASP A 151 7.78 3.98 3.82
C ASP A 151 7.98 4.22 5.32
N LEU A 152 7.74 3.20 6.12
CA LEU A 152 7.79 3.22 7.58
C LEU A 152 8.95 2.38 8.13
N GLU A 153 10.01 2.20 7.33
CA GLU A 153 11.20 1.43 7.71
C GLU A 153 11.78 1.89 9.06
N GLY A 154 11.92 0.94 10.00
CA GLY A 154 12.58 1.19 11.28
C GLY A 154 11.73 1.91 12.35
N LEU A 155 10.47 2.27 12.06
CA LEU A 155 9.57 2.96 13.00
C LEU A 155 8.97 2.00 14.05
N THR A 156 9.80 1.27 14.77
CA THR A 156 9.35 0.23 15.74
C THR A 156 8.55 0.79 16.91
N GLU A 157 8.68 2.09 17.19
CA GLU A 157 7.98 2.79 18.28
C GLU A 157 6.63 3.41 17.87
N LEU A 158 6.23 3.30 16.59
CA LEU A 158 5.00 3.89 16.07
C LEU A 158 3.77 3.18 16.64
N LYS A 159 2.88 3.94 17.29
CA LYS A 159 1.66 3.45 17.94
C LYS A 159 0.38 3.94 17.26
N SER A 160 0.37 5.18 16.77
CA SER A 160 -0.77 5.76 16.07
C SER A 160 -0.33 6.25 14.69
N LEU A 161 -1.10 5.86 13.68
CA LEU A 161 -0.90 6.21 12.28
C LEU A 161 -2.25 6.59 11.67
N ASN A 162 -2.39 7.83 11.20
CA ASN A 162 -3.53 8.27 10.42
C ASN A 162 -3.08 8.79 9.07
N ILE A 163 -3.52 8.10 8.02
CA ILE A 163 -3.21 8.40 6.61
C ILE A 163 -4.47 8.72 5.81
N SER A 164 -5.60 8.92 6.48
CA SER A 164 -6.91 9.07 5.83
C SER A 164 -6.93 10.21 4.80
N ASN A 165 -7.78 10.14 3.79
CA ASN A 165 -7.92 11.18 2.74
C ASN A 165 -6.59 11.52 2.02
N ASN A 166 -5.76 10.50 1.74
CA ASN A 166 -4.57 10.62 0.89
C ASN A 166 -4.73 9.83 -0.41
N GLN A 167 -3.73 9.92 -1.30
CA GLN A 167 -3.67 9.17 -2.55
C GLN A 167 -2.69 7.99 -2.47
N ILE A 168 -2.47 7.47 -1.25
CA ILE A 168 -1.47 6.44 -0.98
C ILE A 168 -1.90 5.14 -1.66
N THR A 169 -1.04 4.64 -2.56
CA THR A 169 -1.25 3.36 -3.27
C THR A 169 -0.29 2.27 -2.81
N LEU A 170 0.76 2.64 -2.06
CA LEU A 170 1.79 1.72 -1.55
C LEU A 170 2.22 2.13 -0.14
N ILE A 171 2.19 1.17 0.78
CA ILE A 171 2.82 1.26 2.10
C ILE A 171 3.90 0.20 2.23
N GLU A 172 5.11 0.61 2.57
CA GLU A 172 6.23 -0.27 2.84
C GLU A 172 6.57 -0.27 4.34
N ASN A 173 6.91 -1.45 4.86
CA ASN A 173 7.47 -1.64 6.20
C ASN A 173 6.59 -1.16 7.37
N LEU A 174 5.25 -1.26 7.27
CA LEU A 174 4.33 -0.94 8.37
C LEU A 174 4.72 -1.75 9.63
N PRO A 175 5.07 -1.08 10.73
CA PRO A 175 5.50 -1.75 11.94
C PRO A 175 4.33 -2.51 12.59
N THR A 176 4.64 -3.66 13.17
CA THR A 176 3.64 -4.50 13.86
C THR A 176 3.10 -3.86 15.13
N GLY A 177 3.77 -2.83 15.66
CA GLY A 177 3.43 -2.13 16.90
C GLY A 177 2.30 -1.10 16.79
N VAL A 178 1.80 -0.78 15.59
CA VAL A 178 0.71 0.19 15.41
C VAL A 178 -0.58 -0.36 16.00
N VAL A 179 -1.18 0.40 16.91
CA VAL A 179 -2.42 0.05 17.62
C VAL A 179 -3.61 0.83 17.05
N ASP A 180 -3.41 2.10 16.72
CA ASP A 180 -4.44 2.97 16.15
C ASP A 180 -4.07 3.29 14.70
N PHE A 181 -4.61 2.52 13.75
CA PHE A 181 -4.36 2.71 12.34
C PHE A 181 -5.63 3.16 11.62
N LYS A 182 -5.59 4.35 11.00
CA LYS A 182 -6.70 4.94 10.26
C LYS A 182 -6.31 5.20 8.81
N MET A 183 -7.10 4.68 7.88
CA MET A 183 -6.89 4.82 6.43
C MET A 183 -8.20 5.12 5.67
N GLU A 184 -9.10 5.87 6.29
CA GLU A 184 -10.38 6.20 5.66
C GLU A 184 -10.15 7.00 4.36
N ASN A 185 -10.94 6.75 3.32
CA ASN A 185 -10.88 7.50 2.06
C ASN A 185 -9.50 7.49 1.34
N THR A 186 -8.73 6.42 1.47
CA THR A 186 -7.55 6.16 0.63
C THR A 186 -7.88 5.22 -0.53
N PRO A 187 -7.17 5.26 -1.67
CA PRO A 187 -7.32 4.25 -2.72
C PRO A 187 -6.84 2.87 -2.21
N SER A 188 -7.05 1.80 -2.99
CA SER A 188 -6.52 0.47 -2.65
C SER A 188 -5.01 0.54 -2.40
N ILE A 189 -4.59 0.16 -1.19
CA ILE A 189 -3.19 0.23 -0.76
C ILE A 189 -2.55 -1.15 -0.94
N GLU A 190 -1.46 -1.20 -1.70
CA GLU A 190 -0.54 -2.34 -1.67
C GLU A 190 0.33 -2.24 -0.42
N PHE A 191 0.34 -3.30 0.40
CA PHE A 191 1.19 -3.38 1.58
C PHE A 191 2.38 -4.29 1.29
N ARG A 192 3.60 -3.77 1.40
CA ARG A 192 4.86 -4.54 1.28
C ARG A 192 5.58 -4.57 2.62
N ASN A 193 6.15 -5.72 2.99
CA ASN A 193 6.86 -5.90 4.26
C ASN A 193 6.05 -5.44 5.50
N SER A 194 4.72 -5.57 5.43
CA SER A 194 3.78 -4.95 6.36
C SER A 194 2.79 -6.02 6.84
N ILE A 195 2.53 -6.10 8.14
CA ILE A 195 1.47 -6.96 8.71
C ILE A 195 0.37 -6.02 9.22
N LEU A 196 -0.84 -6.10 8.65
CA LEU A 196 -1.95 -5.27 9.11
C LEU A 196 -2.32 -5.63 10.58
N PRO A 197 -2.61 -4.62 11.43
CA PRO A 197 -2.99 -4.84 12.84
C PRO A 197 -4.22 -5.74 13.03
N GLU A 198 -5.10 -5.81 12.03
CA GLU A 198 -6.38 -6.54 12.09
C GLU A 198 -6.26 -8.06 11.91
N LEU A 199 -5.09 -8.57 11.51
CA LEU A 199 -4.81 -10.01 11.31
C LEU A 199 -4.26 -10.70 12.57
N ARG A 200 -4.49 -10.15 13.76
CA ARG A 200 -3.90 -10.64 15.03
C ARG A 200 -4.59 -11.87 15.65
N ALA A 201 -5.49 -12.54 14.93
CA ALA A 201 -5.93 -13.87 15.34
C ALA A 201 -4.91 -14.91 14.88
N GLU A 202 -4.08 -15.34 15.83
CA GLU A 202 -3.25 -16.56 15.84
C GLU A 202 -2.31 -16.74 14.64
N ASN A 203 -1.01 -16.53 14.85
CA ASN A 203 0.05 -17.39 14.29
C ASN A 203 1.41 -17.01 14.88
N LYS A 204 1.91 -17.84 15.81
CA LYS A 204 3.29 -17.76 16.32
C LYS A 204 4.33 -18.35 15.36
N ASP A 205 3.94 -18.72 14.14
CA ASP A 205 4.79 -19.37 13.13
C ASP A 205 5.21 -18.46 11.96
N GLY A 206 4.92 -17.15 12.02
CA GLY A 206 5.04 -16.22 10.88
C GLY A 206 6.45 -15.65 10.61
N GLU A 207 7.31 -15.55 11.62
CA GLU A 207 8.59 -14.81 11.50
C GLU A 207 9.65 -15.56 10.67
N GLU A 208 9.62 -16.90 10.66
CA GLU A 208 10.47 -17.71 9.76
C GLU A 208 9.92 -17.77 8.33
N GLN A 209 8.61 -17.60 8.14
CA GLN A 209 7.94 -17.68 6.84
C GLN A 209 8.15 -16.41 5.99
N MET A 210 8.31 -15.24 6.62
CA MET A 210 8.54 -13.96 5.91
C MET A 210 9.94 -13.82 5.31
N LYS A 211 11.00 -14.36 5.96
CA LYS A 211 12.37 -14.29 5.43
C LYS A 211 12.56 -15.07 4.12
N ASN A 212 11.90 -16.22 3.97
CA ASN A 212 12.01 -17.05 2.77
C ASN A 212 11.19 -16.52 1.58
N HIS A 213 10.04 -15.87 1.82
CA HIS A 213 9.21 -15.30 0.74
C HIS A 213 9.82 -14.03 0.13
N LYS A 214 10.49 -13.20 0.94
CA LYS A 214 11.22 -12.01 0.47
C LYS A 214 12.36 -12.37 -0.51
N ASN A 215 13.12 -13.42 -0.19
CA ASN A 215 14.16 -13.96 -1.07
C ASN A 215 13.60 -14.54 -2.39
N TYR A 216 12.41 -15.16 -2.34
CA TYR A 216 11.76 -15.72 -3.51
C TYR A 216 11.33 -14.66 -4.54
N LEU A 217 10.57 -13.66 -4.11
CA LEU A 217 10.05 -12.62 -5.01
C LEU A 217 11.18 -11.79 -5.62
N GLU A 218 12.18 -11.41 -4.83
CA GLU A 218 13.38 -10.71 -5.32
C GLU A 218 14.12 -11.54 -6.37
N SER A 219 14.34 -12.83 -6.09
CA SER A 219 14.97 -13.76 -7.03
C SER A 219 14.17 -13.91 -8.32
N LEU A 220 12.83 -13.96 -8.24
CA LEU A 220 11.94 -14.08 -9.38
C LEU A 220 11.94 -12.80 -10.25
N HIS A 221 11.87 -11.63 -9.61
CA HIS A 221 11.97 -10.34 -10.29
C HIS A 221 13.29 -10.21 -11.05
N GLU A 222 14.40 -10.53 -10.39
CA GLU A 222 15.73 -10.47 -10.99
C GLU A 222 15.88 -11.48 -12.13
N PHE A 223 15.32 -12.69 -11.98
CA PHE A 223 15.28 -13.68 -13.07
C PHE A 223 14.60 -13.14 -14.33
N PHE A 224 13.41 -12.55 -14.20
CA PHE A 224 12.68 -11.99 -15.34
C PHE A 224 13.32 -10.73 -15.92
N LYS A 225 13.98 -9.92 -15.09
CA LYS A 225 14.77 -8.78 -15.54
C LYS A 225 15.94 -9.24 -16.42
N ILE A 226 16.76 -10.17 -15.92
CA ILE A 226 17.90 -10.72 -16.67
C ILE A 226 17.43 -11.41 -17.96
N LYS A 227 16.34 -12.18 -17.89
CA LYS A 227 15.74 -12.82 -19.08
C LYS A 227 15.31 -11.79 -20.12
N ARG A 228 14.62 -10.72 -19.69
CA ARG A 228 14.17 -9.64 -20.59
C ARG A 228 15.37 -8.94 -21.25
N GLU A 229 16.37 -8.55 -20.48
CA GLU A 229 17.58 -7.90 -21.00
C GLU A 229 18.30 -8.79 -22.03
N TYR A 230 18.42 -10.08 -21.72
CA TYR A 230 19.00 -11.07 -22.61
C TYR A 230 18.20 -11.25 -23.91
N GLU A 231 16.87 -11.35 -23.82
CA GLU A 231 15.97 -11.50 -24.99
C GLU A 231 15.95 -10.25 -25.88
N VAL A 232 15.99 -9.06 -25.29
CA VAL A 232 16.11 -7.79 -26.02
C VAL A 232 17.44 -7.73 -26.76
N LYS A 233 18.54 -8.09 -26.08
CA LYS A 233 19.89 -8.13 -26.70
C LYS A 233 19.94 -9.15 -27.84
N LEU A 234 19.38 -10.34 -27.64
CA LEU A 234 19.29 -11.38 -28.66
C LEU A 234 18.49 -10.89 -29.87
N SER A 235 17.31 -10.29 -29.65
CA SER A 235 16.47 -9.74 -30.72
C SER A 235 17.20 -8.67 -31.53
N LYS A 236 17.95 -7.78 -30.87
CA LYS A 236 18.79 -6.78 -31.54
C LYS A 236 19.88 -7.43 -32.39
N MET A 237 20.64 -8.38 -31.83
CA MET A 237 21.69 -9.10 -32.56
C MET A 237 21.13 -9.88 -33.76
N MET A 238 19.95 -10.50 -33.62
CA MET A 238 19.26 -11.18 -34.72
C MET A 238 18.83 -10.21 -35.82
N LYS A 239 18.29 -9.02 -35.46
CA LYS A 239 17.94 -7.97 -36.42
C LYS A 239 19.16 -7.44 -37.16
N ASP A 240 20.26 -7.21 -36.45
CA ASP A 240 21.50 -6.70 -37.04
C ASP A 240 22.15 -7.73 -37.97
N ALA A 241 22.16 -9.01 -37.58
CA ALA A 241 22.62 -10.10 -38.45
C ALA A 241 21.73 -10.26 -39.70
N PHE A 242 20.41 -10.15 -39.55
CA PHE A 242 19.48 -10.21 -40.67
C PHE A 242 19.70 -9.08 -41.69
N LYS A 243 19.91 -7.84 -41.21
CA LYS A 243 20.08 -6.65 -42.06
C LYS A 243 21.40 -6.63 -42.85
N LYS A 244 22.43 -7.33 -42.37
CA LYS A 244 23.74 -7.40 -43.04
C LYS A 244 23.73 -8.28 -44.29
N GLU A 245 22.73 -9.15 -44.42
CA GLU A 245 22.66 -10.11 -45.52
C GLU A 245 21.85 -9.54 -46.70
N PRO A 246 22.30 -9.76 -47.95
CA PRO A 246 21.67 -9.19 -49.14
C PRO A 246 20.34 -9.87 -49.51
N SER A 247 20.06 -11.06 -48.96
CA SER A 247 18.84 -11.83 -49.24
C SER A 247 18.08 -12.15 -47.97
N ARG A 248 16.74 -12.07 -48.04
CA ARG A 248 15.84 -12.44 -46.94
C ARG A 248 16.06 -13.88 -46.44
N LYS A 249 16.44 -14.82 -47.31
CA LYS A 249 16.73 -16.21 -46.93
C LYS A 249 18.04 -16.32 -46.15
N LEU A 250 19.09 -15.65 -46.62
CA LEU A 250 20.39 -15.60 -45.95
C LEU A 250 20.30 -14.86 -44.62
N GLY A 251 19.56 -13.75 -44.56
CA GLY A 251 19.32 -13.01 -43.32
C GLY A 251 18.62 -13.85 -42.25
N LYS A 252 17.66 -14.71 -42.62
CA LYS A 252 17.03 -15.65 -41.67
C LYS A 252 18.03 -16.67 -41.13
N LEU A 253 18.88 -17.25 -41.98
CA LEU A 253 19.91 -18.21 -41.58
C LEU A 253 20.96 -17.56 -40.68
N ALA A 254 21.39 -16.33 -41.01
CA ALA A 254 22.33 -15.55 -40.21
C ALA A 254 21.74 -15.22 -38.82
N ALA A 255 20.48 -14.78 -38.77
CA ALA A 255 19.79 -14.52 -37.51
C ALA A 255 19.66 -15.78 -36.62
N LEU A 256 19.37 -16.95 -37.20
CA LEU A 256 19.32 -18.23 -36.47
C LEU A 256 20.69 -18.69 -35.96
N SER A 257 21.77 -18.27 -36.61
CA SER A 257 23.15 -18.62 -36.24
C SER A 257 23.74 -17.71 -35.16
N VAL A 258 23.02 -16.64 -34.77
CA VAL A 258 23.44 -15.72 -33.71
C VAL A 258 23.51 -16.46 -32.38
N LYS A 259 24.71 -16.50 -31.79
CA LYS A 259 24.92 -17.00 -30.43
C LYS A 259 25.21 -15.82 -29.49
N PRO A 260 24.22 -15.38 -28.69
CA PRO A 260 24.47 -14.34 -27.70
C PRO A 260 25.43 -14.85 -26.61
N PRO A 261 26.15 -13.95 -25.91
CA PRO A 261 27.01 -14.35 -24.81
C PRO A 261 26.20 -14.89 -23.63
N CYS A 262 26.67 -15.95 -22.99
CA CYS A 262 26.10 -16.43 -21.72
C CYS A 262 26.14 -15.33 -20.66
N ILE A 263 25.10 -15.19 -19.85
CA ILE A 263 24.98 -14.10 -18.86
C ILE A 263 26.08 -14.12 -17.80
N ASN A 264 26.63 -15.29 -17.48
CA ASN A 264 27.72 -15.45 -16.53
C ASN A 264 29.07 -15.45 -17.27
N CYS A 265 29.46 -16.57 -17.91
CA CYS A 265 30.81 -16.72 -18.48
C CYS A 265 31.10 -15.91 -19.76
N LYS A 266 30.14 -15.15 -20.27
CA LYS A 266 30.22 -14.31 -21.48
C LYS A 266 30.64 -15.01 -22.79
N ARG A 267 30.84 -16.34 -22.78
CA ARG A 267 31.12 -17.15 -23.97
C ARG A 267 29.95 -17.10 -24.97
N PRO A 268 30.18 -17.12 -26.31
CA PRO A 268 29.15 -17.04 -27.34
C PRO A 268 28.43 -18.38 -27.55
N ILE A 269 27.82 -18.88 -26.49
CA ILE A 269 27.11 -20.17 -26.40
C ILE A 269 25.66 -19.98 -25.97
N GLY A 270 25.29 -18.77 -25.54
CA GLY A 270 23.99 -18.45 -24.98
C GLY A 270 23.75 -18.94 -23.56
N THR A 271 22.62 -18.48 -23.03
CA THR A 271 21.98 -18.92 -21.80
C THR A 271 20.63 -19.54 -22.17
N VAL A 272 20.33 -20.69 -21.60
CA VAL A 272 19.07 -21.40 -21.80
C VAL A 272 18.14 -21.04 -20.65
N PHE A 273 17.09 -20.28 -20.96
CA PHE A 273 15.99 -20.01 -20.05
C PHE A 273 14.87 -21.02 -20.29
N SER A 274 14.40 -21.69 -19.26
CA SER A 274 13.21 -22.55 -19.34
C SER A 274 12.10 -22.01 -18.45
N ASN A 275 10.93 -21.83 -19.05
CA ASN A 275 9.69 -21.56 -18.32
C ASN A 275 8.87 -22.85 -18.32
N ARG A 276 8.48 -23.34 -17.13
CA ARG A 276 7.47 -24.41 -16.93
C ARG A 276 7.90 -25.86 -17.18
N ILE A 277 9.13 -26.24 -16.87
CA ILE A 277 9.43 -27.67 -16.62
C ILE A 277 9.26 -27.89 -15.11
N ASP A 278 8.34 -28.76 -14.70
CA ASP A 278 8.08 -29.13 -13.30
C ASP A 278 7.84 -27.95 -12.33
N ASN A 279 7.09 -26.92 -12.75
CA ASN A 279 6.88 -25.67 -12.01
C ASN A 279 8.18 -24.93 -11.63
N LYS A 280 9.24 -25.08 -12.42
CA LYS A 280 10.52 -24.40 -12.19
C LYS A 280 10.84 -23.40 -13.30
N TYR A 281 11.35 -22.25 -12.89
CA TYR A 281 12.10 -21.34 -13.75
C TYR A 281 13.57 -21.69 -13.65
N THR A 282 14.22 -21.91 -14.81
CA THR A 282 15.66 -22.18 -14.82
C THR A 282 16.41 -21.30 -15.80
N ALA A 283 17.63 -20.94 -15.43
CA ALA A 283 18.63 -20.36 -16.33
C ALA A 283 19.95 -21.11 -16.15
N ILE A 284 20.42 -21.71 -17.25
CA ILE A 284 21.67 -22.49 -17.29
C ILE A 284 22.52 -22.09 -18.48
N CYS A 285 23.82 -22.39 -18.39
CA CYS A 285 24.78 -22.21 -19.48
C CYS A 285 24.39 -23.05 -20.72
N GLY A 286 24.49 -22.49 -21.93
CA GLY A 286 24.17 -23.20 -23.18
C GLY A 286 25.18 -24.26 -23.61
N ASP A 287 26.32 -24.36 -22.92
CA ASP A 287 27.34 -25.39 -23.14
C ASP A 287 26.96 -26.68 -22.43
N LYS A 288 26.72 -27.75 -23.21
CA LYS A 288 26.34 -29.08 -22.71
C LYS A 288 27.52 -29.91 -22.22
N GLY A 289 28.74 -29.59 -22.66
CA GLY A 289 29.94 -30.34 -22.30
C GLY A 289 30.60 -29.77 -21.05
N ASN A 290 30.86 -28.45 -21.06
CA ASN A 290 31.54 -27.73 -19.98
C ASN A 290 30.77 -26.46 -19.59
N PRO A 291 29.59 -26.60 -18.95
CA PRO A 291 28.80 -25.46 -18.49
C PRO A 291 29.55 -24.63 -17.45
N CYS A 292 29.35 -23.31 -17.45
CA CYS A 292 29.80 -22.48 -16.33
C CYS A 292 28.91 -22.72 -15.10
N ASN A 293 29.27 -22.09 -13.98
CA ASN A 293 28.58 -22.15 -12.69
C ASN A 293 27.20 -21.47 -12.66
N LEU A 294 26.76 -20.80 -13.75
CA LEU A 294 25.39 -20.31 -13.91
C LEU A 294 24.35 -21.41 -13.68
N ASN A 295 23.58 -21.26 -12.61
CA ASN A 295 22.57 -22.22 -12.21
C ASN A 295 21.50 -21.52 -11.36
N ILE A 296 20.50 -20.99 -12.04
CA ILE A 296 19.30 -20.43 -11.40
C ILE A 296 18.19 -21.46 -11.54
N LYS A 297 17.58 -21.82 -10.41
CA LYS A 297 16.44 -22.74 -10.29
C LYS A 297 15.49 -22.20 -9.23
N ILE A 298 14.33 -21.73 -9.67
CA ILE A 298 13.30 -21.14 -8.82
C ILE A 298 12.05 -22.01 -8.97
N PHE A 299 11.55 -22.56 -7.87
CA PHE A 299 10.33 -23.35 -7.85
C PHE A 299 9.13 -22.47 -7.52
N ASN A 300 8.14 -22.45 -8.40
CA ASN A 300 7.00 -21.54 -8.33
C ASN A 300 5.90 -22.02 -7.36
N GLY A 301 6.13 -23.12 -6.65
CA GLY A 301 5.12 -23.78 -5.83
C GLY A 301 4.08 -24.52 -6.67
N LYS A 302 3.12 -25.12 -5.97
CA LYS A 302 1.88 -25.60 -6.56
C LYS A 302 0.73 -24.79 -5.95
N THR A 303 0.12 -23.94 -6.76
CA THR A 303 -1.08 -23.20 -6.35
C THR A 303 -2.29 -23.77 -7.06
N VAL A 304 -3.41 -23.73 -6.36
CA VAL A 304 -4.73 -24.08 -6.89
C VAL A 304 -5.69 -22.98 -6.51
N ASN A 305 -6.60 -22.65 -7.42
CA ASN A 305 -7.65 -21.65 -7.16
C ASN A 305 -8.51 -22.09 -5.96
N LEU A 306 -8.68 -21.22 -4.97
CA LEU A 306 -9.39 -21.51 -3.71
C LEU A 306 -10.84 -22.01 -3.93
N PRO A 307 -11.70 -21.33 -4.72
CA PRO A 307 -13.02 -21.85 -5.07
C PRO A 307 -13.00 -23.26 -5.68
N TYR A 308 -12.03 -23.53 -6.57
CA TYR A 308 -11.92 -24.83 -7.22
C TYR A 308 -11.54 -25.94 -6.25
N ILE A 309 -10.53 -25.73 -5.40
CA ILE A 309 -10.11 -26.74 -4.41
C ILE A 309 -11.18 -26.94 -3.32
N LEU A 310 -11.89 -25.88 -2.93
CA LEU A 310 -13.02 -25.98 -2.00
C LEU A 310 -14.11 -26.91 -2.54
N LYS A 311 -14.44 -26.78 -3.84
CA LYS A 311 -15.41 -27.64 -4.52
C LYS A 311 -14.94 -29.11 -4.57
N ILE A 312 -13.67 -29.36 -4.85
CA ILE A 312 -13.10 -30.72 -4.84
C ILE A 312 -13.31 -31.37 -3.47
N TYR A 313 -12.92 -30.71 -2.38
CA TYR A 313 -13.09 -31.27 -1.05
C TYR A 313 -14.57 -31.44 -0.66
N GLN A 314 -15.46 -30.57 -1.14
CA GLN A 314 -16.90 -30.72 -0.96
C GLN A 314 -17.43 -32.00 -1.63
N GLU A 315 -16.97 -32.28 -2.86
CA GLU A 315 -17.30 -33.49 -3.61
C GLU A 315 -16.72 -34.73 -2.91
N GLU A 316 -15.44 -34.72 -2.52
CA GLU A 316 -14.81 -35.84 -1.81
C GLU A 316 -15.52 -36.17 -0.48
N ILE A 317 -15.92 -35.17 0.29
CA ILE A 317 -16.69 -35.38 1.52
C ILE A 317 -18.04 -36.04 1.22
N THR A 318 -18.68 -35.68 0.11
CA THR A 318 -19.95 -36.26 -0.32
C THR A 318 -19.76 -37.73 -0.74
N ASP A 319 -18.72 -38.02 -1.51
CA ASP A 319 -18.38 -39.38 -1.95
C ASP A 319 -18.06 -40.31 -0.76
N VAL A 320 -17.33 -39.81 0.25
CA VAL A 320 -17.05 -40.57 1.47
C VAL A 320 -18.34 -40.83 2.26
N LYS A 321 -19.25 -39.84 2.37
CA LYS A 321 -20.57 -40.05 3.00
C LYS A 321 -21.36 -41.14 2.29
N ASP A 322 -21.41 -41.10 0.96
CA ASP A 322 -22.12 -42.09 0.16
C ASP A 322 -21.49 -43.49 0.30
N THR A 323 -20.17 -43.56 0.36
CA THR A 323 -19.43 -44.81 0.62
C THR A 323 -19.77 -45.38 1.99
N ILE A 324 -19.78 -44.55 3.04
CA ILE A 324 -20.19 -44.94 4.40
C ILE A 324 -21.64 -45.46 4.40
N ILE A 325 -22.56 -44.80 3.70
CA ILE A 325 -23.96 -45.22 3.61
C ILE A 325 -24.07 -46.58 2.94
N ARG A 326 -23.37 -46.80 1.81
CA ARG A 326 -23.34 -48.09 1.11
C ARG A 326 -22.78 -49.21 1.98
N GLN A 327 -21.66 -48.98 2.66
CA GLN A 327 -21.07 -49.96 3.57
C GLN A 327 -22.02 -50.35 4.71
N LYS A 328 -22.75 -49.38 5.27
CA LYS A 328 -23.78 -49.64 6.29
C LYS A 328 -24.92 -50.50 5.74
N LEU A 329 -25.38 -50.24 4.51
CA LEU A 329 -26.40 -51.05 3.84
C LEU A 329 -25.88 -52.46 3.55
N ASP A 330 -24.65 -52.62 3.06
CA ASP A 330 -24.05 -53.92 2.78
C ASP A 330 -23.96 -54.79 4.04
N THR A 331 -23.70 -54.17 5.19
CA THR A 331 -23.69 -54.85 6.50
C THR A 331 -25.10 -55.25 6.91
N LEU A 332 -26.08 -54.35 6.76
CA LEU A 332 -27.48 -54.60 7.09
C LEU A 332 -28.10 -55.76 6.29
N PHE A 333 -27.71 -55.89 5.02
CA PHE A 333 -28.15 -56.96 4.12
C PHE A 333 -27.21 -58.17 4.09
N SER A 334 -26.25 -58.25 5.01
CA SER A 334 -25.32 -59.37 5.16
C SER A 334 -24.47 -59.70 3.92
N TYR A 335 -24.19 -58.69 3.08
CA TYR A 335 -23.23 -58.81 1.97
C TYR A 335 -21.76 -58.74 2.44
N THR A 336 -21.51 -58.34 3.70
CA THR A 336 -20.20 -58.34 4.36
C THR A 336 -20.32 -58.77 5.82
N THR A 337 -19.21 -59.16 6.46
CA THR A 337 -19.17 -59.42 7.90
C THR A 337 -19.10 -58.13 8.71
N GLU A 338 -19.64 -58.15 9.94
CA GLU A 338 -19.59 -57.00 10.85
C GLU A 338 -18.15 -56.57 11.17
N GLU A 339 -17.24 -57.52 11.39
CA GLU A 339 -15.83 -57.23 11.73
C GLU A 339 -15.14 -56.44 10.59
N LYS A 340 -15.34 -56.87 9.35
CA LYS A 340 -14.80 -56.20 8.16
C LYS A 340 -15.46 -54.85 7.93
N SER A 341 -16.76 -54.73 8.21
CA SER A 341 -17.49 -53.47 8.11
C SER A 341 -16.99 -52.42 9.10
N VAL A 342 -16.71 -52.82 10.35
CA VAL A 342 -16.17 -51.92 11.38
C VAL A 342 -14.78 -51.40 10.99
N GLU A 343 -13.92 -52.24 10.42
CA GLU A 343 -12.59 -51.82 9.95
C GLU A 343 -12.70 -50.81 8.80
N LEU A 344 -13.51 -51.11 7.77
CA LEU A 344 -13.75 -50.21 6.65
C LEU A 344 -14.35 -48.88 7.09
N PHE A 345 -15.36 -48.92 7.97
CA PHE A 345 -16.00 -47.72 8.49
C PHE A 345 -15.02 -46.81 9.23
N LYS A 346 -14.12 -47.37 10.05
CA LYS A 346 -13.08 -46.58 10.75
C LYS A 346 -12.18 -45.85 9.77
N LYS A 347 -11.72 -46.55 8.72
CA LYS A 347 -10.86 -45.95 7.68
C LYS A 347 -11.57 -44.83 6.90
N GLU A 348 -12.82 -45.05 6.51
CA GLU A 348 -13.62 -44.02 5.83
C GLU A 348 -13.91 -42.83 6.76
N LEU A 349 -14.14 -43.07 8.06
CA LEU A 349 -14.35 -42.02 9.04
C LEU A 349 -13.09 -41.17 9.26
N GLU A 350 -11.90 -41.78 9.29
CA GLU A 350 -10.63 -41.05 9.33
C GLU A 350 -10.47 -40.15 8.10
N THR A 351 -10.77 -40.69 6.91
CA THR A 351 -10.73 -39.94 5.64
C THR A 351 -11.73 -38.78 5.64
N TYR A 352 -12.96 -39.03 6.07
CA TYR A 352 -14.01 -38.03 6.23
C TYR A 352 -13.56 -36.89 7.14
N ASN A 353 -13.00 -37.21 8.30
CA ASN A 353 -12.56 -36.22 9.28
C ASN A 353 -11.38 -35.39 8.76
N ALA A 354 -10.42 -36.02 8.10
CA ALA A 354 -9.29 -35.34 7.47
C ALA A 354 -9.76 -34.35 6.39
N ASN A 355 -10.63 -34.80 5.48
CA ASN A 355 -11.17 -33.97 4.41
C ASN A 355 -12.07 -32.85 4.94
N SER A 356 -12.89 -33.15 5.96
CA SER A 356 -13.76 -32.15 6.59
C SER A 356 -12.96 -31.05 7.25
N LYS A 357 -11.85 -31.37 7.93
CA LYS A 357 -10.98 -30.37 8.54
C LYS A 357 -10.40 -29.42 7.48
N ILE A 358 -9.84 -29.98 6.41
CA ILE A 358 -9.27 -29.18 5.31
C ILE A 358 -10.36 -28.32 4.65
N TYR A 359 -11.54 -28.89 4.40
CA TYR A 359 -12.67 -28.16 3.84
C TYR A 359 -13.10 -26.98 4.71
N ILE A 360 -13.19 -27.17 6.04
CA ILE A 360 -13.55 -26.10 6.98
C ILE A 360 -12.51 -24.97 6.93
N ASP A 361 -11.21 -25.30 6.94
CA ASP A 361 -10.14 -24.31 6.86
C ASP A 361 -10.20 -23.51 5.54
N LEU A 362 -10.43 -24.21 4.41
CA LEU A 362 -10.61 -23.58 3.10
C LEU A 362 -11.88 -22.71 3.06
N LEU A 363 -12.98 -23.16 3.66
CA LEU A 363 -14.25 -22.45 3.71
C LEU A 363 -14.13 -21.18 4.55
N ASN A 364 -13.45 -21.24 5.69
CA ASN A 364 -13.17 -20.06 6.51
C ASN A 364 -12.36 -19.04 5.73
N LYS A 365 -11.27 -19.46 5.07
CA LYS A 365 -10.48 -18.57 4.20
C LYS A 365 -11.31 -18.00 3.05
N TYR A 366 -12.19 -18.80 2.45
CA TYR A 366 -13.08 -18.33 1.39
C TYR A 366 -14.05 -17.27 1.94
N ASN A 367 -14.65 -17.50 3.10
CA ASN A 367 -15.58 -16.56 3.74
C ASN A 367 -14.88 -15.27 4.17
N GLU A 368 -13.64 -15.33 4.65
CA GLU A 368 -12.86 -14.12 4.95
C GLU A 368 -12.63 -13.23 3.71
N LEU A 369 -12.52 -13.83 2.53
CA LEU A 369 -12.30 -13.13 1.27
C LEU A 369 -13.60 -12.65 0.61
N TYR A 370 -14.66 -13.46 0.62
CA TYR A 370 -15.89 -13.20 -0.14
C TYR A 370 -17.11 -12.89 0.73
N ASP A 371 -17.14 -13.34 1.98
CA ASP A 371 -18.29 -13.25 2.90
C ASP A 371 -17.91 -12.55 4.22
N ASN A 372 -17.01 -11.58 4.14
CA ASN A 372 -16.52 -10.87 5.32
C ASN A 372 -17.63 -9.96 5.89
N LYS A 373 -18.07 -10.26 7.12
CA LYS A 373 -19.12 -9.52 7.82
C LYS A 373 -18.78 -8.03 7.96
N HIS A 374 -17.55 -7.71 8.33
CA HIS A 374 -17.11 -6.33 8.53
C HIS A 374 -17.13 -5.54 7.22
N THR A 375 -16.61 -6.13 6.13
CA THR A 375 -16.67 -5.51 4.79
C THR A 375 -18.12 -5.26 4.37
N LYS A 376 -19.03 -6.20 4.63
CA LYS A 376 -20.46 -6.01 4.36
C LYS A 376 -21.07 -4.86 5.15
N GLU A 377 -20.75 -4.74 6.44
CA GLU A 377 -21.20 -3.63 7.29
C GLU A 377 -20.68 -2.27 6.79
N MET A 378 -19.40 -2.19 6.41
CA MET A 378 -18.82 -0.97 5.83
C MET A 378 -19.47 -0.60 4.49
N VAL A 379 -19.70 -1.59 3.63
CA VAL A 379 -20.40 -1.40 2.34
C VAL A 379 -21.81 -0.87 2.57
N GLN A 380 -22.53 -1.37 3.58
CA GLN A 380 -23.86 -0.88 3.92
C GLN A 380 -23.80 0.56 4.44
N LYS A 381 -22.93 0.84 5.41
CA LYS A 381 -22.74 2.20 5.96
C LYS A 381 -22.45 3.22 4.87
N LYS A 382 -21.55 2.89 3.94
CA LYS A 382 -21.21 3.76 2.80
C LYS A 382 -22.38 3.92 1.82
N SER A 383 -23.19 2.88 1.62
CA SER A 383 -24.40 2.99 0.81
C SER A 383 -25.42 3.95 1.44
N ASP A 384 -25.56 3.93 2.77
CA ASP A 384 -26.46 4.81 3.52
C ASP A 384 -25.96 6.28 3.53
N GLU A 385 -24.65 6.49 3.65
CA GLU A 385 -24.02 7.82 3.50
C GLU A 385 -24.24 8.40 2.10
N ILE A 386 -24.01 7.60 1.05
CA ILE A 386 -24.29 7.98 -0.35
C ILE A 386 -25.76 8.36 -0.51
N PHE A 387 -26.67 7.54 0.02
CA PHE A 387 -28.10 7.80 -0.05
C PHE A 387 -28.44 9.16 0.58
N THR A 388 -27.88 9.45 1.76
CA THR A 388 -28.08 10.72 2.46
C THR A 388 -27.57 11.92 1.65
N ILE A 389 -26.39 11.80 1.02
CA ILE A 389 -25.82 12.86 0.17
C ILE A 389 -26.70 13.08 -1.07
N VAL A 390 -27.15 12.00 -1.70
CA VAL A 390 -28.04 12.07 -2.87
C VAL A 390 -29.36 12.76 -2.53
N GLU A 391 -29.97 12.46 -1.38
CA GLU A 391 -31.20 13.13 -0.94
C GLU A 391 -30.97 14.64 -0.74
N LYS A 392 -29.88 15.03 -0.06
CA LYS A 392 -29.53 16.46 0.10
C LYS A 392 -29.35 17.17 -1.24
N ILE A 393 -28.65 16.55 -2.19
CA ILE A 393 -28.47 17.10 -3.54
C ILE A 393 -29.82 17.23 -4.25
N ARG A 394 -30.70 16.22 -4.15
CA ARG A 394 -32.05 16.28 -4.73
C ARG A 394 -32.87 17.42 -4.15
N ASP A 395 -32.80 17.65 -2.85
CA ASP A 395 -33.55 18.73 -2.21
C ASP A 395 -33.02 20.12 -2.62
N LEU A 396 -31.70 20.29 -2.73
CA LEU A 396 -31.11 21.51 -3.29
C LEU A 396 -31.53 21.74 -4.75
N LEU A 397 -31.62 20.68 -5.56
CA LEU A 397 -32.08 20.79 -6.94
C LEU A 397 -33.56 21.19 -7.02
N LYS A 398 -34.43 20.64 -6.17
CA LYS A 398 -35.85 21.07 -6.06
C LYS A 398 -35.97 22.54 -5.61
N GLU A 399 -35.13 22.96 -4.67
CA GLU A 399 -35.10 24.35 -4.21
C GLU A 399 -34.63 25.29 -5.33
N TYR A 400 -33.64 24.87 -6.12
CA TYR A 400 -33.22 25.60 -7.31
C TYR A 400 -34.34 25.69 -8.36
N GLU A 401 -35.08 24.60 -8.62
CA GLU A 401 -36.22 24.61 -9.55
C GLU A 401 -37.32 25.60 -9.15
N THR A 402 -37.45 25.91 -7.86
CA THR A 402 -38.47 26.86 -7.36
C THR A 402 -37.95 28.29 -7.22
N THR A 403 -36.67 28.47 -6.90
CA THR A 403 -36.07 29.78 -6.59
C THR A 403 -35.24 30.38 -7.72
N GLU A 404 -34.80 29.56 -8.70
CA GLU A 404 -33.85 29.90 -9.77
C GLU A 404 -32.53 30.52 -9.27
N ASN A 405 -32.16 30.31 -8.00
CA ASN A 405 -30.96 30.90 -7.41
C ASN A 405 -29.68 30.14 -7.83
N PRO A 406 -28.76 30.74 -8.62
CA PRO A 406 -27.56 30.06 -9.12
C PRO A 406 -26.61 29.58 -8.02
N SER A 407 -26.65 30.19 -6.83
CA SER A 407 -25.82 29.78 -5.70
C SER A 407 -26.19 28.39 -5.19
N ILE A 408 -27.48 28.03 -5.22
CA ILE A 408 -27.98 26.72 -4.76
C ILE A 408 -27.51 25.63 -5.73
N LEU A 409 -27.62 25.91 -7.04
CA LEU A 409 -27.11 25.01 -8.07
C LEU A 409 -25.60 24.78 -7.92
N LYS A 410 -24.84 25.85 -7.65
CA LYS A 410 -23.41 25.73 -7.39
C LYS A 410 -23.12 24.84 -6.18
N THR A 411 -23.83 25.03 -5.06
CA THR A 411 -23.70 24.17 -3.88
C THR A 411 -24.02 22.70 -4.19
N ALA A 412 -25.08 22.43 -4.94
CA ALA A 412 -25.44 21.07 -5.35
C ALA A 412 -24.35 20.41 -6.22
N MET A 413 -23.77 21.15 -7.16
CA MET A 413 -22.65 20.70 -7.99
C MET A 413 -21.38 20.48 -7.17
N ASP A 414 -21.07 21.38 -6.24
CA ASP A 414 -19.94 21.24 -5.32
C ASP A 414 -20.09 19.97 -4.47
N MET A 415 -21.27 19.72 -3.90
CA MET A 415 -21.55 18.49 -3.14
C MET A 415 -21.44 17.23 -4.01
N GLN A 416 -21.88 17.29 -5.27
CA GLN A 416 -21.75 16.16 -6.19
C GLN A 416 -20.29 15.78 -6.44
N ILE A 417 -19.41 16.79 -6.58
CA ILE A 417 -17.98 16.58 -6.88
C ILE A 417 -17.18 16.24 -5.63
N LYS A 418 -17.41 16.96 -4.52
CA LYS A 418 -16.59 16.89 -3.30
C LYS A 418 -17.06 15.83 -2.31
N ASP A 419 -18.35 15.49 -2.33
CA ASP A 419 -18.93 14.56 -1.37
C ASP A 419 -19.38 13.27 -2.07
N LEU A 420 -20.24 13.37 -3.09
CA LEU A 420 -20.87 12.18 -3.69
C LEU A 420 -19.88 11.30 -4.48
N TYR A 421 -19.09 11.89 -5.38
CA TYR A 421 -18.16 11.10 -6.21
C TYR A 421 -17.08 10.36 -5.41
N PRO A 422 -16.44 10.97 -4.39
CA PRO A 422 -15.54 10.25 -3.50
C PRO A 422 -16.22 9.06 -2.84
N GLU A 423 -17.43 9.23 -2.32
CA GLU A 423 -18.13 8.14 -1.64
C GLU A 423 -18.52 6.99 -2.58
N ILE A 424 -18.97 7.30 -3.80
CA ILE A 424 -19.21 6.28 -4.84
C ILE A 424 -17.92 5.53 -5.19
N ARG A 425 -16.79 6.24 -5.27
CA ARG A 425 -15.49 5.62 -5.52
C ARG A 425 -15.09 4.70 -4.35
N ASN A 426 -15.24 5.16 -3.12
CA ASN A 426 -14.95 4.38 -1.91
C ASN A 426 -15.79 3.10 -1.86
N LEU A 427 -17.09 3.19 -2.13
CA LEU A 427 -17.97 2.03 -2.20
C LEU A 427 -17.50 1.02 -3.26
N LYS A 428 -17.04 1.51 -4.42
CA LYS A 428 -16.49 0.63 -5.47
C LYS A 428 -15.21 -0.08 -5.04
N LEU A 429 -14.30 0.62 -4.35
CA LEU A 429 -13.05 0.06 -3.85
C LEU A 429 -13.27 -0.92 -2.69
N LEU A 430 -14.25 -0.66 -1.82
CA LEU A 430 -14.66 -1.58 -0.75
C LEU A 430 -15.27 -2.87 -1.29
N LYS A 431 -16.02 -2.78 -2.40
CA LYS A 431 -16.64 -3.95 -3.05
C LYS A 431 -15.67 -4.73 -3.93
N ASN A 432 -14.68 -4.05 -4.52
CA ASN A 432 -13.81 -4.62 -5.53
C ASN A 432 -12.35 -4.27 -5.22
N GLU A 433 -11.58 -5.28 -4.84
CA GLU A 433 -10.15 -5.13 -4.61
C GLU A 433 -9.39 -4.79 -5.90
N VAL A 434 -9.83 -5.34 -7.03
CA VAL A 434 -9.19 -5.10 -8.34
C VAL A 434 -10.22 -4.61 -9.35
N VAL A 435 -9.89 -3.51 -10.03
CA VAL A 435 -10.65 -2.96 -11.15
C VAL A 435 -9.72 -2.85 -12.35
N GLU A 436 -10.02 -3.59 -13.41
CA GLU A 436 -9.22 -3.60 -14.64
C GLU A 436 -9.97 -2.92 -15.78
N LEU A 437 -9.27 -2.07 -16.52
CA LEU A 437 -9.77 -1.45 -17.73
C LEU A 437 -9.10 -2.13 -18.93
N ASN A 438 -9.87 -2.84 -19.74
CA ASN A 438 -9.38 -3.47 -20.96
C ASN A 438 -9.90 -2.71 -22.18
N GLU A 439 -8.98 -2.21 -22.98
CA GLU A 439 -9.27 -1.64 -24.30
C GLU A 439 -9.21 -2.74 -25.35
N SER A 440 -10.29 -2.90 -26.10
CA SER A 440 -10.32 -3.79 -27.27
C SER A 440 -9.68 -3.10 -28.49
N ASP A 441 -9.24 -3.88 -29.47
CA ASP A 441 -8.66 -3.38 -30.73
C ASP A 441 -9.56 -2.39 -31.49
N ASN A 442 -10.86 -2.35 -31.16
CA ASN A 442 -11.86 -1.46 -31.75
C ASN A 442 -12.11 -0.19 -30.92
N GLY A 443 -11.32 0.08 -29.87
CA GLY A 443 -11.45 1.24 -28.98
C GLY A 443 -12.59 1.14 -27.96
N ILE A 444 -13.19 -0.04 -27.78
CA ILE A 444 -14.20 -0.27 -26.73
C ILE A 444 -13.49 -0.60 -25.42
N PHE A 445 -13.78 0.17 -24.37
CA PHE A 445 -13.29 -0.05 -23.02
C PHE A 445 -14.27 -0.93 -22.22
N SER A 446 -13.77 -2.01 -21.64
CA SER A 446 -14.49 -2.89 -20.73
C SER A 446 -13.92 -2.78 -19.33
N VAL A 447 -14.77 -2.60 -18.33
CA VAL A 447 -14.38 -2.56 -16.92
C VAL A 447 -14.66 -3.93 -16.29
N PHE A 448 -13.63 -4.57 -15.76
CA PHE A 448 -13.74 -5.81 -15.01
C PHE A 448 -13.55 -5.50 -13.53
N ASN A 449 -14.53 -5.91 -12.71
CA ASN A 449 -14.51 -5.68 -11.27
C ASN A 449 -14.36 -7.04 -10.57
N TYR A 450 -13.27 -7.22 -9.84
CA TYR A 450 -13.00 -8.42 -9.07
C TYR A 450 -13.08 -8.11 -7.58
N PRO A 451 -13.90 -8.86 -6.81
CA PRO A 451 -14.03 -8.64 -5.37
C PRO A 451 -12.72 -8.93 -4.61
N VAL A 452 -11.90 -9.83 -5.14
CA VAL A 452 -10.67 -10.33 -4.49
C VAL A 452 -9.54 -10.39 -5.52
N ALA A 453 -8.33 -9.99 -5.11
CA ALA A 453 -7.15 -10.07 -5.94
C ALA A 453 -6.67 -11.52 -6.18
N LEU A 454 -6.14 -11.79 -7.38
CA LEU A 454 -5.71 -13.14 -7.81
C LEU A 454 -4.72 -13.81 -6.84
N ASN A 455 -3.78 -13.03 -6.28
CA ASN A 455 -2.79 -13.52 -5.32
C ASN A 455 -3.40 -14.04 -4.01
N LYS A 456 -4.58 -13.55 -3.60
CA LYS A 456 -5.30 -14.01 -2.42
C LYS A 456 -6.14 -15.26 -2.69
N ILE A 457 -6.54 -15.45 -3.95
CA ILE A 457 -7.35 -16.60 -4.40
C ILE A 457 -6.49 -17.85 -4.58
N ASP A 458 -5.20 -17.69 -4.87
CA ASP A 458 -4.29 -18.82 -4.99
C ASP A 458 -4.03 -19.49 -3.62
N HIS A 459 -4.50 -20.73 -3.47
CA HIS A 459 -4.20 -21.58 -2.32
C HIS A 459 -2.95 -22.41 -2.61
N VAL A 460 -1.94 -22.30 -1.75
CA VAL A 460 -0.72 -23.10 -1.88
C VAL A 460 -1.00 -24.51 -1.38
N PHE A 461 -0.89 -25.49 -2.28
CA PHE A 461 -1.09 -26.90 -1.97
C PHE A 461 0.23 -27.65 -2.06
N GLY A 462 0.69 -28.23 -0.94
CA GLY A 462 1.96 -28.94 -0.86
C GLY A 462 3.16 -28.00 -0.71
N GLU A 463 4.20 -28.19 -1.54
CA GLU A 463 5.45 -27.42 -1.43
C GLU A 463 5.26 -25.94 -1.83
N LYS A 464 5.67 -25.05 -0.92
CA LYS A 464 5.69 -23.60 -1.13
C LYS A 464 6.71 -23.21 -2.21
N ALA A 465 6.47 -22.06 -2.83
CA ALA A 465 7.42 -21.46 -3.76
C ALA A 465 8.75 -21.17 -3.06
N THR A 466 9.86 -21.56 -3.68
CA THR A 466 11.19 -21.51 -3.06
C THR A 466 12.29 -21.31 -4.10
N VAL A 467 13.41 -20.75 -3.67
CA VAL A 467 14.63 -20.67 -4.47
C VAL A 467 15.45 -21.93 -4.23
N ILE A 468 15.48 -22.84 -5.22
CA ILE A 468 16.25 -24.09 -5.11
C ILE A 468 17.75 -23.78 -5.22
N LYS A 469 18.12 -22.89 -6.15
CA LYS A 469 19.50 -22.46 -6.36
C LYS A 469 19.51 -21.13 -7.11
N TYR A 470 20.37 -20.20 -6.70
CA TYR A 470 20.53 -18.92 -7.38
C TYR A 470 22.00 -18.58 -7.53
N ASN A 471 22.69 -19.21 -8.49
CA ASN A 471 24.05 -18.83 -8.81
C ASN A 471 24.12 -18.11 -10.15
N LYS A 472 24.44 -16.81 -10.10
CA LYS A 472 24.52 -15.92 -11.27
C LYS A 472 25.95 -15.61 -11.69
N ASP A 473 26.90 -15.69 -10.76
CA ASP A 473 28.33 -15.37 -10.92
C ASP A 473 29.18 -16.65 -10.87
#